data_AF-A0AAE4DQI2-F1
#
_entry.id   AF-A0AAE4DQI2-F1
#
_cell.length_a   1.000
_cell.length_b   1.000
_cell.length_c   1.000
_cell.angle_alpha   90.00
_cell.angle_beta   90.00
_cell.angle_gamma   90.00
#
_symmetry.space_group_name_H-M   'P 1'
#
loop_
_entity.id
_entity.type
_entity.pdbx_description
1 polymer ?
#
loop_
_entity_poly.entity_id
_entity_poly.type
_entity_poly.pdbx_seq_one_letter_code
_entity_poly.pdbx_strand_id
1 'polypeptide(L)'
;MDLVPSRKELNRAKRCIERMRSAASYDEYDEAWSDFLSRIENVFSRIKVAAETHKKYPSFSSRTNHLRATDSLLVYLKQARNSVHHGIADTSKYVNGGFGINPVSPGGSVHIKSLTFDKNGNINIIAGSPIKVNVIPSSVEAIPCRNRGVTYNPPESHLGKVLKTKSPIDIAVLGIEFYESYLAEAENIFLKQ
;
A
#
# COMPACT_ATOMS: atom_id res chain seq x y z
N MET A 1 8.93 12.90 -28.90
CA MET A 1 8.37 12.81 -27.53
C MET A 1 9.27 11.87 -26.72
N ASP A 2 9.65 12.24 -25.50
CA ASP A 2 10.53 11.40 -24.66
C ASP A 2 9.78 10.90 -23.42
N LEU A 3 9.60 9.58 -23.33
CA LEU A 3 8.97 8.89 -22.18
C LEU A 3 9.98 8.11 -21.32
N VAL A 4 11.29 8.17 -21.65
CA VAL A 4 12.36 7.55 -20.87
C VAL A 4 12.38 8.04 -19.42
N PRO A 5 12.15 9.34 -19.12
CA PRO A 5 12.08 9.82 -17.74
C PRO A 5 10.97 9.14 -16.93
N SER A 6 9.80 8.92 -17.52
CA SER A 6 8.67 8.22 -16.89
C SER A 6 9.00 6.76 -16.59
N ARG A 7 9.66 6.07 -17.53
CA ARG A 7 10.16 4.70 -17.35
C ARG A 7 11.18 4.60 -16.20
N LYS A 8 12.07 5.60 -16.07
CA LYS A 8 13.03 5.66 -14.95
C LYS A 8 12.34 5.80 -13.60
N GLU A 9 11.30 6.63 -13.49
CA GLU A 9 10.52 6.77 -12.25
C GLU A 9 9.76 5.49 -11.91
N LEU A 10 9.19 4.81 -12.90
CA LEU A 10 8.52 3.52 -12.69
C LEU A 10 9.50 2.47 -12.16
N ASN A 11 10.70 2.38 -12.73
CA ASN A 11 11.75 1.48 -12.22
C ASN A 11 12.22 1.86 -10.80
N ARG A 12 12.23 3.16 -10.46
CA ARG A 12 12.50 3.63 -9.10
C ARG A 12 11.39 3.19 -8.14
N ALA A 13 10.13 3.35 -8.53
CA ALA A 13 8.97 2.94 -7.73
C ALA A 13 9.02 1.43 -7.42
N LYS A 14 9.38 0.59 -8.40
CA LYS A 14 9.58 -0.87 -8.16
C LYS A 14 10.66 -1.15 -7.12
N ARG A 15 11.79 -0.43 -7.17
CA ARG A 15 12.86 -0.59 -6.17
C ARG A 15 12.43 -0.16 -4.77
N CYS A 16 11.51 0.80 -4.65
CA CYS A 16 10.92 1.14 -3.35
C CYS A 16 10.14 -0.04 -2.75
N ILE A 17 9.44 -0.83 -3.58
CA ILE A 17 8.76 -2.05 -3.11
C ILE A 17 9.77 -3.07 -2.58
N GLU A 18 10.87 -3.29 -3.29
CA GLU A 18 11.92 -4.19 -2.80
C GLU A 18 12.57 -3.68 -1.51
N ARG A 19 12.79 -2.38 -1.37
CA ARG A 19 13.24 -1.76 -0.11
C ARG A 19 12.25 -1.99 1.03
N MET A 20 10.94 -1.85 0.79
CA MET A 20 9.92 -2.15 1.80
C MET A 20 9.96 -3.63 2.22
N ARG A 21 10.19 -4.56 1.27
CA ARG A 21 10.29 -6.00 1.56
C ARG A 21 11.52 -6.35 2.39
N SER A 22 12.62 -5.63 2.19
CA SER A 22 13.90 -5.87 2.87
C SER A 22 14.13 -4.96 4.08
N ALA A 23 13.17 -4.11 4.44
CA ALA A 23 13.33 -3.13 5.52
C ALA A 23 13.57 -3.84 6.86
N ALA A 24 14.61 -3.41 7.58
CA ALA A 24 14.94 -3.95 8.90
C ALA A 24 14.17 -3.26 10.03
N SER A 25 13.58 -2.10 9.76
CA SER A 25 12.82 -1.30 10.71
C SER A 25 11.56 -0.72 10.08
N TYR A 26 10.63 -0.28 10.92
CA TYR A 26 9.45 0.44 10.47
C TYR A 26 9.80 1.77 9.79
N ASP A 27 10.80 2.49 10.30
CA ASP A 27 11.23 3.77 9.72
C ASP A 27 11.77 3.59 8.30
N GLU A 28 12.59 2.55 8.05
CA GLU A 28 13.08 2.22 6.70
C GLU A 28 11.93 1.84 5.76
N TYR A 29 10.94 1.11 6.28
CA TYR A 29 9.73 0.74 5.53
C TYR A 29 8.92 1.98 5.14
N ASP A 30 8.65 2.86 6.11
CA ASP A 30 7.82 4.06 5.90
C ASP A 30 8.51 5.08 4.98
N GLU A 31 9.84 5.21 5.07
CA GLU A 31 10.62 5.99 4.10
C GLU A 31 10.48 5.42 2.68
N ALA A 32 10.64 4.10 2.51
CA ALA A 32 10.51 3.45 1.22
C ALA A 32 9.08 3.55 0.65
N TRP A 33 8.06 3.49 1.50
CA TRP A 33 6.66 3.71 1.14
C TRP A 33 6.39 5.14 0.69
N SER A 34 6.87 6.13 1.44
CA SER A 34 6.78 7.56 1.10
C SER A 34 7.48 7.89 -0.22
N ASP A 35 8.65 7.30 -0.46
CA ASP A 35 9.36 7.37 -1.73
C ASP A 35 8.51 6.78 -2.86
N PHE A 36 7.97 5.56 -2.68
CA PHE A 36 7.11 4.90 -3.66
C PHE A 36 5.96 5.81 -4.12
N LEU A 37 5.21 6.38 -3.17
CA LEU A 37 4.09 7.29 -3.41
C LEU A 37 4.50 8.50 -4.27
N SER A 38 5.69 9.03 -4.01
CA SER A 38 6.26 10.14 -4.79
C SER A 38 6.65 9.71 -6.21
N ARG A 39 7.22 8.51 -6.37
CA ARG A 39 7.67 7.99 -7.68
C ARG A 39 6.51 7.71 -8.63
N ILE A 40 5.42 7.13 -8.15
CA ILE A 40 4.25 6.86 -9.01
C ILE A 40 3.57 8.15 -9.49
N GLU A 41 3.54 9.21 -8.67
CA GLU A 41 3.04 10.52 -9.10
C GLU A 41 3.97 11.13 -10.16
N ASN A 42 5.28 10.92 -10.03
CA ASN A 42 6.24 11.38 -11.04
C ASN A 42 6.10 10.64 -12.38
N VAL A 43 5.68 9.36 -12.39
CA VAL A 43 5.34 8.66 -13.64
C VAL A 43 4.21 9.39 -14.36
N PHE A 44 3.14 9.71 -13.64
CA PHE A 44 1.98 10.42 -14.18
C PHE A 44 2.35 11.82 -14.70
N SER A 45 3.05 12.62 -13.89
CA SER A 45 3.39 14.00 -14.24
C SER A 45 4.36 14.08 -15.42
N ARG A 46 5.33 13.17 -15.52
CA ARG A 46 6.28 13.14 -16.64
C ARG A 46 5.63 12.72 -17.96
N ILE A 47 4.70 11.76 -17.94
CA ILE A 47 3.91 11.41 -19.13
C ILE A 47 3.08 12.62 -19.58
N LYS A 48 2.43 13.32 -18.65
CA LYS A 48 1.69 14.55 -18.96
C LYS A 48 2.58 15.57 -19.67
N VAL A 49 3.70 15.96 -19.07
CA VAL A 49 4.61 16.97 -19.62
C VAL A 49 5.11 16.57 -21.01
N ALA A 50 5.43 15.30 -21.23
CA ALA A 50 5.91 14.83 -22.51
C ALA A 50 4.82 14.81 -23.60
N ALA A 51 3.57 14.52 -23.22
CA ALA A 51 2.50 14.21 -24.16
C ALA A 51 1.43 15.31 -24.29
N GLU A 52 1.42 16.34 -23.45
CA GLU A 52 0.31 17.31 -23.37
C GLU A 52 0.01 18.06 -24.67
N THR A 53 1.02 18.29 -25.51
CA THR A 53 0.87 18.97 -26.81
C THR A 53 0.36 18.04 -27.93
N HIS A 54 0.28 16.73 -27.69
CA HIS A 54 -0.13 15.76 -28.69
C HIS A 54 -1.65 15.69 -28.85
N LYS A 55 -2.16 15.68 -30.09
CA LYS A 55 -3.61 15.70 -30.41
C LYS A 55 -4.45 14.60 -29.73
N LYS A 56 -3.86 13.43 -29.44
CA LYS A 56 -4.52 12.30 -28.76
C LYS A 56 -4.47 12.38 -27.23
N TYR A 57 -3.75 13.34 -26.66
CA TYR A 57 -3.56 13.45 -25.22
C TYR A 57 -4.83 13.80 -24.43
N PRO A 58 -5.73 14.69 -24.89
CA PRO A 58 -6.95 15.00 -24.14
C PRO A 58 -7.83 13.76 -23.87
N SER A 59 -8.04 12.90 -24.87
CA SER A 59 -8.81 11.67 -24.69
C SER A 59 -8.09 10.65 -23.81
N PHE A 60 -6.78 10.47 -24.02
CA PHE A 60 -5.93 9.58 -23.23
C PHE A 60 -5.91 9.96 -21.73
N SER A 61 -5.70 11.25 -21.45
CA SER A 61 -5.60 11.76 -20.08
C SER A 61 -6.95 11.78 -19.37
N SER A 62 -8.06 12.04 -20.07
CA SER A 62 -9.41 12.03 -19.50
C SER A 62 -9.74 10.69 -18.82
N ARG A 63 -9.49 9.57 -19.52
CA ARG A 63 -9.72 8.22 -18.97
C ARG A 63 -8.93 7.97 -17.69
N THR A 64 -7.64 8.31 -17.70
CA THR A 64 -6.75 8.09 -16.55
C THR A 64 -7.09 9.00 -15.38
N ASN A 65 -7.44 10.27 -15.65
CA ASN A 65 -7.89 11.21 -14.64
C ASN A 65 -9.19 10.76 -13.97
N HIS A 66 -10.12 10.20 -14.75
CA HIS A 66 -11.34 9.62 -14.21
C HIS A 66 -11.02 8.48 -13.23
N LEU A 67 -10.19 7.51 -13.64
CA LEU A 67 -9.78 6.42 -12.76
C LEU A 67 -9.07 6.92 -11.49
N ARG A 68 -8.17 7.91 -11.60
CA ARG A 68 -7.50 8.54 -10.44
C ARG A 68 -8.43 9.36 -9.54
N ALA A 69 -9.68 9.57 -9.94
CA ALA A 69 -10.71 10.25 -9.17
C ALA A 69 -11.78 9.30 -8.61
N THR A 70 -11.96 8.11 -9.19
CA THR A 70 -13.05 7.19 -8.85
C THR A 70 -12.59 5.82 -8.36
N ASP A 71 -11.43 5.33 -8.79
CA ASP A 71 -10.88 4.05 -8.33
C ASP A 71 -10.34 4.17 -6.91
N SER A 72 -10.81 3.30 -6.02
CA SER A 72 -10.50 3.37 -4.58
C SER A 72 -8.99 3.32 -4.30
N LEU A 73 -8.24 2.44 -4.97
CA LEU A 73 -6.79 2.34 -4.85
C LEU A 73 -6.07 3.57 -5.39
N LEU A 74 -6.41 4.05 -6.59
CA LEU A 74 -5.73 5.21 -7.18
C LEU A 74 -6.04 6.51 -6.43
N VAL A 75 -7.26 6.67 -5.95
CA VAL A 75 -7.64 7.78 -5.07
C VAL A 75 -6.83 7.73 -3.78
N TYR A 76 -6.77 6.58 -3.12
CA TYR A 76 -5.98 6.42 -1.89
C TYR A 76 -4.51 6.76 -2.12
N LEU A 77 -3.84 6.17 -3.12
CA LEU A 77 -2.43 6.43 -3.43
C LEU A 77 -2.15 7.92 -3.66
N LYS A 78 -3.01 8.60 -4.42
CA LYS A 78 -2.89 10.04 -4.68
C LYS A 78 -3.01 10.86 -3.39
N GLN A 79 -3.94 10.50 -2.51
CA GLN A 79 -4.16 11.24 -1.27
C GLN A 79 -3.10 10.93 -0.20
N ALA A 80 -2.66 9.69 -0.10
CA ALA A 80 -1.53 9.29 0.74
C ALA A 80 -0.28 10.09 0.38
N ARG A 81 0.05 10.19 -0.92
CA ARG A 81 1.14 11.06 -1.40
C ARG A 81 0.96 12.50 -0.94
N ASN A 82 -0.24 13.06 -1.04
CA ASN A 82 -0.49 14.45 -0.62
C ASN A 82 -0.32 14.63 0.89
N SER A 83 -0.72 13.65 1.70
CA SER A 83 -0.50 13.67 3.14
C SER A 83 0.98 13.63 3.51
N VAL A 84 1.79 12.80 2.83
CA VAL A 84 3.26 12.76 3.03
C VAL A 84 3.92 14.08 2.62
N HIS A 85 3.53 14.66 1.47
CA HIS A 85 4.17 15.89 0.96
C HIS A 85 3.78 17.16 1.72
N HIS A 86 2.64 17.16 2.41
CA HIS A 86 2.10 18.35 3.07
C HIS A 86 1.92 18.20 4.58
N GLY A 87 2.33 17.09 5.20
CA GLY A 87 2.09 16.82 6.62
C GLY A 87 3.17 16.00 7.30
N ILE A 88 3.18 16.07 8.63
CA ILE A 88 3.94 15.23 9.58
C ILE A 88 3.13 13.93 9.85
N ALA A 89 2.30 13.51 8.90
CA ALA A 89 1.28 12.49 9.13
C ALA A 89 1.72 11.16 8.53
N ASP A 90 1.78 10.14 9.38
CA ASP A 90 2.04 8.77 8.95
C ASP A 90 0.98 8.31 7.94
N THR A 91 1.39 7.52 6.95
CA THR A 91 0.47 6.89 5.98
C THR A 91 0.45 5.37 6.09
N SER A 92 1.33 4.83 6.92
CA SER A 92 1.31 3.46 7.38
C SER A 92 1.33 3.42 8.92
N LYS A 93 1.13 2.25 9.51
CA LYS A 93 1.39 2.01 10.93
C LYS A 93 1.93 0.62 11.13
N TYR A 94 2.83 0.47 12.09
CA TYR A 94 3.20 -0.84 12.60
C TYR A 94 2.09 -1.38 13.51
N VAL A 95 1.62 -2.58 13.21
CA VAL A 95 0.65 -3.32 14.02
C VAL A 95 1.40 -4.43 14.72
N ASN A 96 1.48 -4.32 16.04
CA ASN A 96 2.08 -5.36 16.88
C ASN A 96 1.36 -6.69 16.64
N GLY A 97 2.16 -7.72 16.40
CA GLY A 97 1.70 -9.09 16.48
C GLY A 97 1.32 -9.48 17.92
N GLY A 98 0.89 -10.72 18.06
CA GLY A 98 0.55 -11.27 19.35
C GLY A 98 0.21 -12.74 19.24
N PHE A 99 -0.41 -13.26 20.28
CA PHE A 99 -0.97 -14.59 20.25
C PHE A 99 -2.36 -14.58 20.89
N GLY A 100 -3.30 -15.31 20.29
CA GLY A 100 -4.63 -15.50 20.82
C GLY A 100 -4.77 -16.89 21.42
N ILE A 101 -5.23 -16.99 22.66
CA ILE A 101 -5.59 -18.26 23.31
C ILE A 101 -7.10 -18.43 23.16
N ASN A 102 -7.53 -19.43 22.40
CA ASN A 102 -8.93 -19.64 22.03
C ASN A 102 -9.40 -21.06 22.37
N PRO A 103 -10.71 -21.29 22.50
CA PRO A 103 -11.23 -22.65 22.58
C PRO A 103 -10.93 -23.39 21.28
N VAL A 104 -10.81 -24.72 21.37
CA VAL A 104 -10.58 -25.56 20.19
C VAL A 104 -11.75 -25.56 19.20
N SER A 105 -12.96 -25.23 19.67
CA SER A 105 -14.20 -25.17 18.89
C SER A 105 -14.91 -23.82 19.07
N PRO A 106 -15.51 -23.25 18.00
CA PRO A 106 -16.32 -22.03 18.10
C PRO A 106 -17.44 -22.16 19.15
N GLY A 107 -17.63 -21.14 19.98
CA GLY A 107 -18.63 -21.13 21.07
C GLY A 107 -18.22 -21.90 22.33
N GLY A 108 -17.04 -22.52 22.35
CA GLY A 108 -16.50 -23.17 23.55
C GLY A 108 -15.93 -22.18 24.59
N SER A 109 -15.47 -22.71 25.72
CA SER A 109 -14.78 -21.94 26.75
C SER A 109 -13.34 -22.44 26.95
N VAL A 110 -12.46 -21.52 27.34
CA VAL A 110 -11.07 -21.83 27.75
C VAL A 110 -10.96 -21.60 29.24
N HIS A 111 -10.41 -22.58 29.94
CA HIS A 111 -9.95 -22.41 31.31
C HIS A 111 -8.42 -22.48 31.33
N ILE A 112 -7.76 -21.43 31.82
CA ILE A 112 -6.31 -21.39 32.03
C ILE A 112 -6.08 -21.56 33.53
N LYS A 113 -5.36 -22.61 33.93
CA LYS A 113 -5.01 -22.86 35.34
C LYS A 113 -3.92 -21.91 35.82
N SER A 114 -2.94 -21.60 34.96
CA SER A 114 -1.86 -20.68 35.27
C SER A 114 -1.27 -20.07 33.99
N LEU A 115 -0.91 -18.79 34.06
CA LEU A 115 -0.16 -18.05 33.05
C LEU A 115 0.99 -17.35 33.77
N THR A 116 2.22 -17.65 33.40
CA THR A 116 3.41 -17.01 33.99
C THR A 116 4.36 -16.51 32.92
N PHE A 117 4.99 -15.38 33.19
CA PHE A 117 6.03 -14.76 32.38
C PHE A 117 7.33 -14.87 33.15
N ASP A 118 8.36 -15.46 32.56
CA ASP A 118 9.68 -15.48 33.19
C ASP A 118 10.48 -14.21 32.86
N LYS A 119 11.60 -14.04 33.54
CA LYS A 119 12.53 -12.91 33.35
C LYS A 119 13.17 -12.85 31.95
N ASN A 120 13.07 -13.93 31.16
CA ASN A 120 13.59 -14.01 29.80
C ASN A 120 12.50 -13.73 28.75
N GLY A 121 11.26 -13.44 29.16
CA GLY A 121 10.14 -13.20 28.27
C GLY A 121 9.45 -14.47 27.76
N ASN A 122 9.78 -15.65 28.30
CA ASN A 122 9.07 -16.87 27.97
C ASN A 122 7.71 -16.91 28.68
N ILE A 123 6.73 -17.50 28.01
CA ILE A 123 5.35 -17.61 28.49
C ILE A 123 5.07 -19.08 28.78
N ASN A 124 4.77 -19.40 30.04
CA ASN A 124 4.32 -20.73 30.45
C ASN A 124 2.82 -20.71 30.71
N ILE A 125 2.09 -21.51 29.94
CA ILE A 125 0.64 -21.66 30.03
C ILE A 125 0.32 -23.06 30.54
N ILE A 126 -0.32 -23.15 31.70
CA ILE A 126 -0.92 -24.40 32.19
C ILE A 126 -2.39 -24.38 31.82
N ALA A 127 -2.75 -25.14 30.80
CA ALA A 127 -4.11 -25.24 30.32
C ALA A 127 -4.99 -26.06 31.28
N GLY A 128 -6.17 -25.54 31.60
CA GLY A 128 -7.21 -26.25 32.34
C GLY A 128 -8.20 -27.00 31.46
N SER A 129 -8.26 -26.63 30.18
CA SER A 129 -8.99 -27.30 29.10
C SER A 129 -8.16 -27.25 27.82
N PRO A 130 -8.48 -28.04 26.78
CA PRO A 130 -7.80 -27.93 25.49
C PRO A 130 -7.86 -26.49 24.93
N ILE A 131 -6.71 -25.97 24.51
CA ILE A 131 -6.58 -24.62 23.96
C ILE A 131 -6.07 -24.67 22.53
N LYS A 132 -6.48 -23.67 21.74
CA LYS A 132 -5.90 -23.32 20.44
C LYS A 132 -5.10 -22.03 20.61
N VAL A 133 -3.80 -22.09 20.32
CA VAL A 133 -2.94 -20.90 20.28
C VAL A 133 -2.84 -20.44 18.83
N ASN A 134 -3.23 -19.20 18.56
CA ASN A 134 -3.11 -18.57 17.25
C ASN A 134 -1.99 -17.54 17.33
N VAL A 135 -0.95 -17.68 16.51
CA VAL A 135 0.09 -16.65 16.37
C VAL A 135 -0.39 -15.61 15.37
N ILE A 136 -0.37 -14.35 15.76
CA ILE A 136 -0.70 -13.19 14.93
C ILE A 136 0.64 -12.51 14.64
N PRO A 137 1.17 -12.57 13.42
CA PRO A 137 2.42 -11.89 13.11
C PRO A 137 2.22 -10.38 13.16
N SER A 138 3.28 -9.65 13.51
CA SER A 138 3.29 -8.20 13.31
C SER A 138 3.15 -7.88 11.83
N SER A 139 2.53 -6.76 11.52
CA SER A 139 2.35 -6.30 10.14
C SER A 139 2.51 -4.79 10.05
N VAL A 140 2.71 -4.29 8.83
CA VAL A 140 2.54 -2.86 8.54
C VAL A 140 1.24 -2.71 7.76
N GLU A 141 0.36 -1.84 8.23
CA GLU A 141 -0.93 -1.56 7.59
C GLU A 141 -0.98 -0.12 7.06
N ALA A 142 -1.53 0.04 5.86
CA ALA A 142 -1.93 1.33 5.34
C ALA A 142 -3.02 1.95 6.23
N ILE A 143 -2.91 3.24 6.53
CA ILE A 143 -3.87 3.95 7.40
C ILE A 143 -4.62 5.05 6.65
N PRO A 144 -5.77 5.50 7.18
CA PRO A 144 -6.52 6.59 6.57
C PRO A 144 -5.70 7.88 6.47
N CYS A 145 -5.75 8.51 5.31
CA CYS A 145 -5.07 9.78 5.06
C CYS A 145 -6.07 10.92 5.14
N ARG A 146 -5.73 12.03 5.83
CA ARG A 146 -6.60 13.21 5.89
C ARG A 146 -6.06 14.32 5.00
N ASN A 147 -6.92 14.85 4.12
CA ASN A 147 -6.58 15.97 3.26
C ASN A 147 -7.77 16.94 3.17
N ARG A 148 -7.54 18.23 3.46
CA ARG A 148 -8.55 19.31 3.40
C ARG A 148 -9.88 18.95 4.09
N GLY A 149 -9.80 18.32 5.27
CA GLY A 149 -10.97 17.92 6.07
C GLY A 149 -11.63 16.60 5.66
N VAL A 150 -11.24 16.00 4.54
CA VAL A 150 -11.75 14.69 4.08
C VAL A 150 -10.80 13.58 4.50
N THR A 151 -11.37 12.46 4.95
CA THR A 151 -10.63 11.23 5.30
C THR A 151 -10.74 10.23 4.15
N TYR A 152 -9.59 9.73 3.70
CA TYR A 152 -9.47 8.72 2.66
C TYR A 152 -8.98 7.43 3.29
N ASN A 153 -9.86 6.42 3.36
CA ASN A 153 -9.50 5.12 3.92
C ASN A 153 -8.63 4.31 2.95
N PRO A 154 -7.83 3.35 3.46
CA PRO A 154 -7.16 2.35 2.63
C PRO A 154 -8.14 1.68 1.65
N PRO A 155 -7.67 1.24 0.48
CA PRO A 155 -8.56 0.87 -0.61
C PRO A 155 -9.29 -0.45 -0.37
N GLU A 156 -10.58 -0.44 -0.67
CA GLU A 156 -11.45 -1.62 -0.58
C GLU A 156 -11.63 -2.30 -1.94
N SER A 157 -11.21 -1.64 -3.02
CA SER A 157 -11.28 -2.16 -4.38
C SER A 157 -10.24 -1.56 -5.31
N HIS A 158 -9.98 -2.26 -6.41
CA HIS A 158 -9.19 -1.75 -7.53
C HIS A 158 -9.71 -2.36 -8.84
N LEU A 159 -10.02 -1.50 -9.81
CA LEU A 159 -10.52 -1.86 -11.15
C LEU A 159 -11.70 -2.84 -11.11
N GLY A 160 -12.65 -2.60 -10.21
CA GLY A 160 -13.85 -3.41 -10.04
C GLY A 160 -13.68 -4.69 -9.23
N LYS A 161 -12.47 -4.98 -8.74
CA LYS A 161 -12.19 -6.14 -7.87
C LYS A 161 -12.10 -5.71 -6.41
N VAL A 162 -12.68 -6.49 -5.52
CA VAL A 162 -12.58 -6.27 -4.06
C VAL A 162 -11.15 -6.55 -3.59
N LEU A 163 -10.62 -5.65 -2.78
CA LEU A 163 -9.32 -5.80 -2.11
C LEU A 163 -9.55 -6.17 -0.65
N LYS A 164 -8.84 -7.21 -0.18
CA LYS A 164 -8.87 -7.67 1.21
C LYS A 164 -7.59 -7.35 1.98
N THR A 165 -6.61 -6.74 1.31
CA THR A 165 -5.31 -6.45 1.90
C THR A 165 -5.28 -5.03 2.46
N LYS A 166 -4.56 -4.87 3.58
CA LYS A 166 -4.18 -3.57 4.13
C LYS A 166 -2.68 -3.32 4.02
N SER A 167 -1.93 -4.24 3.41
CA SER A 167 -0.48 -4.16 3.29
C SER A 167 -0.10 -3.05 2.29
N PRO A 168 0.73 -2.05 2.68
CA PRO A 168 1.25 -1.07 1.73
C PRO A 168 2.03 -1.70 0.58
N ILE A 169 2.73 -2.82 0.80
CA ILE A 169 3.41 -3.57 -0.28
C ILE A 169 2.40 -4.08 -1.31
N ASP A 170 1.30 -4.71 -0.88
CA ASP A 170 0.31 -5.26 -1.82
C ASP A 170 -0.40 -4.14 -2.59
N ILE A 171 -0.74 -3.06 -1.88
CA ILE A 171 -1.30 -1.85 -2.47
C ILE A 171 -0.32 -1.23 -3.49
N ALA A 172 0.98 -1.21 -3.19
CA ALA A 172 2.02 -0.70 -4.07
C ALA A 172 2.18 -1.54 -5.34
N VAL A 173 2.14 -2.86 -5.22
CA VAL A 173 2.22 -3.79 -6.35
C VAL A 173 1.08 -3.54 -7.34
N LEU A 174 -0.16 -3.46 -6.85
CA LEU A 174 -1.33 -3.13 -7.68
C LEU A 174 -1.20 -1.75 -8.32
N GLY A 175 -0.66 -0.76 -7.58
CA GLY A 175 -0.33 0.55 -8.12
C GLY A 175 0.68 0.48 -9.27
N ILE A 176 1.75 -0.30 -9.12
CA ILE A 176 2.74 -0.51 -10.19
C ILE A 176 2.08 -1.11 -11.43
N GLU A 177 1.29 -2.18 -11.29
CA GLU A 177 0.62 -2.84 -12.41
C GLU A 177 -0.23 -1.84 -13.24
N PHE A 178 -0.94 -0.94 -12.54
CA PHE A 178 -1.68 0.13 -13.18
C PHE A 178 -0.76 1.11 -13.93
N TYR A 179 0.29 1.61 -13.29
CA TYR A 179 1.20 2.60 -13.91
C TYR A 179 2.09 2.02 -15.01
N GLU A 180 2.38 0.72 -14.95
CA GLU A 180 2.99 -0.03 -16.04
C GLU A 180 2.11 -0.06 -17.27
N SER A 181 0.84 -0.44 -17.07
CA SER A 181 -0.17 -0.47 -18.14
C SER A 181 -0.38 0.93 -18.73
N TYR A 182 -0.46 1.95 -17.87
CA TYR A 182 -0.59 3.35 -18.28
C TYR A 182 0.59 3.84 -19.14
N LEU A 183 1.83 3.56 -18.72
CA LEU A 183 3.01 3.93 -19.49
C LEU A 183 3.11 3.15 -20.81
N ALA A 184 2.79 1.86 -20.81
CA ALA A 184 2.77 1.06 -22.03
C ALA A 184 1.73 1.56 -23.04
N GLU A 185 0.54 1.97 -22.58
CA GLU A 185 -0.49 2.60 -23.41
C GLU A 185 0.02 3.94 -23.99
N ALA A 186 0.67 4.78 -23.17
CA ALA A 186 1.27 6.02 -23.62
C ALA A 186 2.33 5.79 -24.72
N GLU A 187 3.24 4.84 -24.52
CA GLU A 187 4.27 4.50 -25.51
C GLU A 187 3.65 4.02 -26.84
N ASN A 188 2.62 3.19 -26.78
CA ASN A 188 1.92 2.73 -27.97
C ASN A 188 1.22 3.87 -28.73
N ILE A 189 0.60 4.83 -28.02
CA ILE A 189 -0.15 5.92 -28.66
C ILE A 189 0.77 6.99 -29.24
N PHE A 190 1.86 7.30 -28.53
CA PHE A 190 2.68 8.49 -28.81
C PHE A 190 4.04 8.22 -29.45
N LEU A 191 4.59 7.01 -29.34
CA LEU A 191 5.90 6.67 -29.92
C LEU A 191 5.80 5.77 -31.17
N LYS A 192 4.77 4.91 -31.25
CA LYS A 192 4.56 4.01 -32.40
C LYS A 192 3.68 4.65 -33.47
N GLN A 193 4.12 5.79 -34.02
CA GLN A 193 3.58 6.35 -35.26
C GLN A 193 4.53 6.11 -36.41
#